data_AF-A0A1D6GHT6-F1
#
_entry.id   AF-A0A1D6GHT6-F1
#
_cell.length_a   1.000
_cell.length_b   1.000
_cell.length_c   1.000
_cell.angle_alpha   90.00
_cell.angle_beta   90.00
_cell.angle_gamma   90.00
#
_symmetry.space_group_name_H-M   'P 1'
#
loop_
_entity.id
_entity.type
_entity.pdbx_description
1 polymer ?
#
loop_
_entity_poly.entity_id
_entity_poly.type
_entity_poly.pdbx_seq_one_letter_code
_entity_poly.pdbx_strand_id
1 'polypeptide(L)'
;MVRSLIRYADSLRFCWLLFDLMILRILSWKSGQVLQNDIDLLNPPAELEKLKHKKKRLVQSPNSFFMDVKCQGCFSITTVFSHSQTVVVCPGCQTVLCQPTGGKARLTEGCSFRRKGD
;
A
#
# COMPACT_ATOMS: atom_id res chain seq x y z
N MET A 1 -1.49 0.97 65.13
CA MET A 1 -0.64 1.86 64.30
C MET A 1 -0.14 1.23 62.99
N VAL A 2 -0.16 -0.09 62.79
CA VAL A 2 0.45 -0.75 61.60
C VAL A 2 -0.43 -0.76 60.33
N ARG A 3 -1.75 -0.58 60.46
CA ARG A 3 -2.71 -0.61 59.32
C ARG A 3 -2.70 0.63 58.41
N SER A 4 -2.11 1.75 58.84
CA SER A 4 -2.05 2.98 58.02
C SER A 4 -0.85 3.02 57.09
N LEU A 5 0.22 2.27 57.40
CA LEU A 5 1.44 2.20 56.59
C LEU A 5 1.31 1.25 55.39
N ILE A 6 0.49 0.21 55.47
CA ILE A 6 0.26 -0.76 54.38
C ILE A 6 -0.43 -0.10 53.18
N ARG A 7 -1.41 0.80 53.41
CA ARG A 7 -2.08 1.55 52.32
C ARG A 7 -1.15 2.53 51.58
N TYR A 8 -0.03 2.94 52.19
CA TYR A 8 0.95 3.81 51.54
C TYR A 8 1.92 3.00 50.67
N ALA A 9 2.28 1.79 51.10
CA ALA A 9 3.11 0.86 50.34
C ALA A 9 2.40 0.30 49.09
N ASP A 10 1.07 0.10 49.14
CA ASP A 10 0.29 -0.38 48.00
C ASP A 10 0.06 0.69 46.91
N SER A 11 0.05 1.98 47.28
CA SER A 11 -0.07 3.10 46.31
C SER A 11 1.21 3.32 45.50
N LEU A 12 2.38 3.21 46.15
CA LEU A 12 3.67 3.35 45.48
C LEU A 12 3.95 2.17 44.52
N ARG A 13 3.50 0.95 44.85
CA ARG A 13 3.68 -0.23 43.99
C ARG A 13 2.81 -0.19 42.73
N PHE A 14 1.64 0.47 42.80
CA PHE A 14 0.77 0.72 41.65
C PHE A 14 1.34 1.81 40.70
N CYS A 15 2.01 2.82 41.26
CA CYS A 15 2.68 3.87 40.49
C CYS A 15 3.90 3.34 39.70
N TRP A 16 4.69 2.44 40.31
CA TRP A 16 5.83 1.79 39.65
C TRP A 16 5.40 0.82 38.52
N LEU A 17 4.31 0.05 38.69
CA LEU A 17 3.81 -0.85 37.64
C LEU A 17 3.24 -0.10 36.42
N LEU A 18 2.62 1.07 36.61
CA LEU A 18 2.20 1.96 35.52
C LEU A 18 3.40 2.59 34.79
N PHE A 19 4.49 2.89 35.50
CA PHE A 19 5.73 3.36 34.91
C PHE A 19 6.42 2.26 34.08
N ASP A 20 6.46 1.02 34.56
CA ASP A 20 7.02 -0.14 33.84
C ASP A 20 6.19 -0.53 32.61
N LEU A 21 4.85 -0.49 32.68
CA LEU A 21 3.95 -0.67 31.52
C LEU A 21 4.12 0.44 30.46
N MET A 22 4.43 1.66 30.87
CA MET A 22 4.73 2.77 29.95
C MET A 22 6.08 2.57 29.26
N ILE A 23 7.11 2.08 29.98
CA ILE A 23 8.43 1.77 29.43
C ILE A 23 8.38 0.57 28.47
N LEU A 24 7.63 -0.49 28.78
CA LEU A 24 7.40 -1.61 27.86
C LEU A 24 6.63 -1.20 26.60
N ARG A 25 5.68 -0.25 26.69
CA ARG A 25 5.01 0.35 25.51
C ARG A 25 5.98 1.17 24.64
N ILE A 26 6.92 1.89 25.23
CA ILE A 26 7.94 2.68 24.50
C ILE A 26 8.96 1.75 23.81
N LEU A 27 9.39 0.67 24.47
CA LEU A 27 10.30 -0.33 23.89
C LEU A 27 9.65 -1.11 22.74
N SER A 28 8.33 -1.39 22.82
CA SER A 28 7.57 -1.98 21.72
C SER A 28 7.39 -1.06 20.50
N TRP A 29 7.56 0.26 20.64
CA TRP A 29 7.44 1.23 19.54
C TRP A 29 8.74 1.38 18.72
N LYS A 30 9.88 0.96 19.27
CA LYS A 30 11.20 1.07 18.62
C LYS A 30 11.57 -0.12 17.72
N SER A 31 10.81 -1.21 17.74
CA SER A 31 11.17 -2.48 17.08
C SER A 31 10.84 -2.55 15.58
N GLY A 32 10.65 -1.42 14.90
CA GLY A 32 10.31 -1.37 13.47
C GLY A 32 11.17 -0.43 12.63
N GLN A 33 12.18 0.23 13.21
CA GLN A 33 13.06 1.12 12.47
C GLN A 33 14.27 0.33 12.00
N VAL A 34 14.21 -0.13 10.74
CA VAL A 34 15.37 -0.65 10.01
C VAL A 34 16.46 0.43 10.06
N LEU A 35 17.60 0.12 10.68
CA LEU A 35 18.73 1.05 10.76
C LEU A 35 19.18 1.38 9.34
N GLN A 36 19.33 2.67 9.06
CA GLN A 36 19.59 3.21 7.72
C GLN A 36 20.95 2.77 7.13
N ASN A 37 21.80 2.12 7.94
CA ASN A 37 23.18 1.75 7.63
C ASN A 37 23.40 0.25 7.32
N ASP A 38 22.38 -0.61 7.48
CA ASP A 38 22.48 -2.07 7.24
C ASP A 38 21.63 -2.53 6.04
N ILE A 39 21.39 -1.65 5.08
CA ILE A 39 20.60 -1.98 3.89
C ILE A 39 21.55 -2.61 2.85
N ASP A 40 21.44 -3.93 2.67
CA ASP A 40 22.10 -4.65 1.58
C ASP A 40 21.69 -4.02 0.23
N LEU A 41 22.66 -3.42 -0.47
CA LEU A 41 22.45 -2.77 -1.76
C LEU A 41 22.09 -3.78 -2.85
N LEU A 42 22.53 -5.03 -2.71
CA LEU A 42 22.24 -6.10 -3.66
C LEU A 42 20.84 -6.66 -3.43
N ASN A 43 20.38 -6.71 -2.18
CA ASN A 43 19.06 -7.22 -1.80
C ASN A 43 18.30 -6.24 -0.89
N PRO A 44 17.92 -5.05 -1.40
CA PRO A 44 17.11 -4.11 -0.64
C PRO A 44 15.73 -4.72 -0.35
N PRO A 45 15.14 -4.43 0.82
CA PRO A 45 13.81 -4.94 1.16
C PRO A 45 12.75 -4.41 0.19
N ALA A 46 11.79 -5.27 -0.17
CA ALA A 46 10.78 -5.00 -1.20
C ALA A 46 9.92 -3.75 -0.93
N GLU A 47 9.74 -3.37 0.34
CA GLU A 47 9.02 -2.16 0.72
C GLU A 47 9.76 -0.89 0.28
N LEU A 48 11.09 -0.84 0.46
CA LEU A 48 11.90 0.30 0.04
C LEU A 48 11.97 0.41 -1.49
N GLU A 49 11.99 -0.71 -2.20
CA GLU A 49 12.01 -0.70 -3.67
C GLU A 49 10.72 -0.16 -4.29
N LYS A 50 9.56 -0.45 -3.69
CA LYS A 50 8.25 0.04 -4.17
C LYS A 50 8.12 1.55 -4.10
N LEU A 51 8.77 2.19 -3.12
CA LEU A 51 8.78 3.65 -2.96
C LEU A 51 9.69 4.36 -3.98
N LYS A 52 10.69 3.66 -4.52
CA LYS A 52 11.61 4.23 -5.50
C LYS A 52 10.91 4.48 -6.84
N HIS A 53 11.31 5.56 -7.50
CA HIS A 53 10.90 5.86 -8.87
C HIS A 53 11.35 4.74 -9.83
N LYS A 54 10.55 4.43 -10.86
CA LYS A 54 10.78 3.33 -11.82
C LYS A 54 12.18 3.24 -12.44
N LYS A 55 12.85 4.39 -12.66
CA LYS A 55 14.23 4.45 -13.19
C LYS A 55 15.33 4.29 -12.12
N LYS A 56 15.01 4.47 -10.84
CA LYS A 56 15.94 4.43 -9.69
C LYS A 56 15.86 3.13 -8.90
N ARG A 57 15.10 2.15 -9.36
CA ARG A 57 15.08 0.80 -8.80
C ARG A 57 16.37 0.06 -9.16
N LEU A 58 16.70 -0.99 -8.42
CA LEU A 58 17.85 -1.85 -8.71
C LEU A 58 17.77 -2.40 -10.13
N VAL A 59 16.59 -2.93 -10.48
CA VAL A 59 16.24 -3.33 -11.85
C VAL A 59 15.11 -2.44 -12.35
N GLN A 60 15.28 -1.88 -13.54
CA GLN A 60 14.27 -1.02 -14.16
C GLN A 60 13.10 -1.85 -14.66
N SER A 61 11.90 -1.51 -14.18
CA SER A 61 10.65 -2.15 -14.60
C SER A 61 9.57 -1.09 -14.85
N PRO A 62 8.68 -1.33 -15.84
CA PRO A 62 7.56 -0.43 -16.09
C PRO A 62 6.55 -0.44 -14.91
N ASN A 63 5.85 0.68 -14.73
CA ASN A 63 4.72 0.79 -13.77
C ASN A 63 3.36 0.61 -14.45
N SER A 64 3.36 0.51 -15.77
CA SER A 64 2.16 0.29 -16.59
C SER A 64 1.88 -1.20 -16.74
N PHE A 65 0.63 -1.54 -17.02
CA PHE A 65 0.16 -2.91 -17.17
C PHE A 65 -1.00 -2.93 -18.16
N PHE A 66 -1.24 -4.09 -18.76
CA PHE A 66 -2.43 -4.35 -19.55
C PHE A 66 -3.55 -4.87 -18.65
N MET A 67 -4.77 -4.44 -18.91
CA MET A 67 -5.96 -4.86 -18.19
C MET A 67 -7.06 -5.32 -19.15
N ASP A 68 -7.79 -6.35 -18.75
CA ASP A 68 -8.95 -6.85 -19.44
C ASP A 68 -10.18 -6.13 -18.89
N VAL A 69 -10.82 -5.27 -19.70
CA VAL A 69 -12.00 -4.50 -19.33
C VAL A 69 -13.24 -5.11 -19.97
N LYS A 70 -14.28 -5.31 -19.17
CA LYS A 70 -15.60 -5.79 -19.62
C LYS A 70 -16.57 -4.61 -19.81
N CYS A 71 -17.18 -4.49 -20.99
CA CYS A 71 -18.32 -3.57 -21.23
C CYS A 71 -19.58 -4.15 -20.56
N GLN A 72 -20.41 -3.29 -19.97
CA GLN A 72 -21.70 -3.69 -19.39
C GLN A 72 -22.76 -4.05 -20.46
N GLY A 73 -22.65 -3.50 -21.67
CA GLY A 73 -23.59 -3.77 -22.76
C GLY A 73 -23.23 -4.96 -23.64
N CYS A 74 -21.96 -5.05 -24.10
CA CYS A 74 -21.51 -6.07 -25.06
C CYS A 74 -20.99 -7.37 -24.38
N PHE A 75 -20.74 -7.37 -23.06
CA PHE A 75 -20.01 -8.42 -22.28
C PHE A 75 -18.66 -8.87 -22.86
N SER A 76 -18.24 -8.31 -23.99
CA SER A 76 -16.96 -8.59 -24.62
C SER A 76 -15.82 -8.03 -23.77
N ILE A 77 -14.74 -8.79 -23.75
CA ILE A 77 -13.53 -8.47 -22.99
C ILE A 77 -12.57 -7.79 -23.96
N THR A 78 -12.14 -6.58 -23.61
CA THR A 78 -11.17 -5.81 -24.41
C THR A 78 -9.92 -5.57 -23.59
N THR A 79 -8.75 -5.77 -24.20
CA THR A 79 -7.46 -5.47 -23.57
C THR A 79 -7.16 -3.98 -23.70
N VAL A 80 -7.04 -3.29 -22.57
CA VAL A 80 -6.78 -1.84 -22.50
C VAL A 80 -5.46 -1.60 -21.76
N PHE A 81 -4.70 -0.60 -22.21
CA PHE A 81 -3.48 -0.16 -21.53
C PHE A 81 -3.79 0.78 -20.38
N SER A 82 -3.10 0.63 -19.23
CA SER A 82 -3.42 1.41 -18.02
C SER A 82 -3.19 2.92 -18.13
N HIS A 83 -2.31 3.38 -19.03
CA HIS A 83 -2.05 4.80 -19.29
C HIS A 83 -2.36 5.14 -20.76
N SER A 84 -3.52 4.69 -21.26
CA SER A 84 -3.94 4.94 -22.64
C SER A 84 -3.96 6.44 -22.95
N GLN A 85 -3.36 6.82 -24.08
CA GLN A 85 -3.38 8.20 -24.61
C GLN A 85 -4.62 8.46 -25.49
N THR A 86 -5.22 7.41 -26.04
CA THR A 86 -6.39 7.49 -26.90
C THR A 86 -7.63 7.01 -26.16
N VAL A 87 -8.78 7.52 -26.59
CA VAL A 87 -10.09 7.02 -26.15
C VAL A 87 -10.27 5.60 -26.70
N VAL A 88 -10.53 4.64 -25.82
CA VAL A 88 -10.76 3.23 -26.21
C VAL A 88 -12.25 2.93 -26.18
N VAL A 89 -12.74 2.27 -27.22
CA VAL A 89 -14.16 2.01 -27.47
C VAL A 89 -14.39 0.49 -27.61
N CYS A 90 -15.49 -0.07 -27.08
CA CYS A 90 -15.83 -1.49 -27.34
C CYS A 90 -16.14 -1.67 -28.83
N PRO A 91 -15.59 -2.69 -29.51
CA PRO A 91 -15.91 -2.96 -30.91
C PRO A 91 -17.40 -3.33 -31.15
N GLY A 92 -18.09 -3.87 -30.14
CA GLY A 92 -19.51 -4.25 -30.23
C GLY A 92 -20.49 -3.16 -29.79
N CYS A 93 -20.37 -2.66 -28.55
CA CYS A 93 -21.31 -1.68 -27.98
C CYS A 93 -21.04 -0.23 -28.43
N GLN A 94 -19.91 0.06 -29.11
CA GLN A 94 -19.42 1.41 -29.46
C GLN A 94 -19.38 2.40 -28.27
N THR A 95 -19.48 1.88 -27.04
CA THR A 95 -19.36 2.72 -25.84
C THR A 95 -17.90 2.97 -25.55
N VAL A 96 -17.63 4.18 -25.06
CA VAL A 96 -16.32 4.54 -24.51
C VAL A 96 -16.06 3.69 -23.27
N LEU A 97 -14.90 3.04 -23.20
CA LEU A 97 -14.46 2.22 -22.06
C LEU A 97 -13.51 2.99 -21.15
N CYS A 98 -12.63 3.81 -21.74
CA CYS A 98 -11.75 4.67 -21.00
C CYS A 98 -11.48 6.00 -21.71
N GLN A 99 -11.31 7.05 -20.91
CA GLN A 99 -10.88 8.37 -21.34
C GLN A 99 -9.41 8.60 -20.96
N PRO A 100 -8.62 9.21 -21.85
CA PRO A 100 -7.23 9.54 -21.55
C PRO A 100 -7.15 10.62 -20.47
N THR A 101 -6.16 10.50 -19.60
CA THR A 101 -5.81 11.51 -18.60
C THR A 101 -4.28 11.71 -18.60
N GLY A 102 -3.77 12.67 -17.82
CA GLY A 102 -2.32 12.85 -17.66
C GLY A 102 -1.61 11.68 -16.96
N GLY A 103 -2.34 10.71 -16.41
CA GLY A 103 -1.80 9.57 -15.69
C GLY A 103 -2.47 8.26 -16.11
N LYS A 104 -3.12 7.58 -15.15
CA LYS A 104 -3.89 6.37 -15.45
C LYS A 104 -5.19 6.75 -16.15
N ALA A 105 -5.54 6.01 -17.19
CA ALA A 105 -6.77 6.21 -17.94
C ALA A 105 -7.99 6.11 -17.01
N ARG A 106 -8.98 6.98 -17.21
CA ARG A 106 -10.23 6.97 -16.45
C ARG A 106 -11.18 5.97 -17.10
N LEU A 107 -11.50 4.89 -16.39
CA LEU A 107 -12.52 3.94 -16.85
C LEU A 107 -13.92 4.56 -16.71
N THR A 108 -14.82 4.19 -17.62
CA THR A 108 -16.23 4.57 -17.52
C THR A 108 -16.92 3.84 -16.38
N GLU A 109 -17.94 4.48 -15.81
CA GLU A 109 -18.73 3.92 -14.72
C GLU A 109 -19.35 2.58 -15.13
N GLY A 110 -19.29 1.59 -14.24
CA GLY A 110 -19.79 0.25 -14.49
C GLY A 110 -18.81 -0.69 -15.21
N CYS A 111 -17.70 -0.25 -15.78
CA CYS A 111 -16.75 -1.21 -16.39
C CYS A 111 -15.96 -1.99 -15.32
N SER A 112 -16.01 -3.32 -15.38
CA SER A 112 -15.17 -4.19 -14.53
C SER A 112 -13.84 -4.47 -15.22
N PHE A 113 -12.74 -4.47 -14.46
CA PHE A 113 -11.41 -4.75 -15.00
C PHE A 113 -10.67 -5.83 -14.21
N ARG A 114 -9.87 -6.62 -14.92
CA ARG A 114 -8.90 -7.58 -14.37
C ARG A 114 -7.51 -7.22 -14.87
N ARG A 115 -6.49 -7.30 -14.03
CA ARG A 115 -5.10 -7.14 -14.51
C ARG A 115 -4.67 -8.42 -15.24
N LYS A 116 -4.13 -8.26 -16.44
CA LYS A 116 -3.52 -9.37 -17.18
C LYS A 116 -2.15 -9.65 -16.57
N GLY A 117 -1.85 -10.92 -16.30
CA GLY A 117 -0.48 -11.33 -15.97
C GLY A 117 0.35 -11.34 -17.25
N ASP A 118 1.60 -10.91 -17.14
CA ASP A 118 2.58 -10.95 -18.24
C ASP A 118 2.96 -12.40 -18.59
#